data_AF-A0A5V3YA78-F1
#
_entry.id   AF-A0A5V3YA78-F1
#
_cell.length_a   1.000
_cell.length_b   1.000
_cell.length_c   1.000
_cell.angle_alpha   90.00
_cell.angle_beta   90.00
_cell.angle_gamma   90.00
#
_symmetry.space_group_name_H-M   'P 1'
#
loop_
_entity.id
_entity.type
_entity.pdbx_description
1 polymer ?
#
loop_
_entity_poly.entity_id
_entity_poly.type
_entity_poly.pdbx_seq_one_letter_code
_entity_poly.pdbx_strand_id
1 'polypeptide(L)'
;TRLAVSLILDGQTATLGMYNAAMQTALNQALNQLGGRPENITRFHFDMLDGVWWNSLRRVPEKFLVLRRNYDVSDSRTPTRVPGEQASQQRLALPHYWKTYRLDMLEQLQLWPGHEMARLPVPYVYYTATDFPALAAFAFEQDEASHYNKEW
;
A
#
# COMPACT_ATOMS: atom_id res chain seq x y z
N THR A 1 -4.15 13.42 4.51
CA THR A 1 -4.77 14.06 3.32
C THR A 1 -5.01 15.56 3.44
N ARG A 2 -4.77 16.22 4.59
CA ARG A 2 -4.98 17.68 4.72
C ARG A 2 -3.88 18.57 4.11
N LEU A 3 -2.62 18.12 4.03
CA LEU A 3 -1.48 18.95 3.58
C LEU A 3 -1.61 19.41 2.12
N ALA A 4 -1.85 18.50 1.18
CA ALA A 4 -1.99 18.87 -0.23
C ALA A 4 -3.20 19.80 -0.46
N VAL A 5 -4.32 19.50 0.21
CA VAL A 5 -5.53 20.34 0.14
C VAL A 5 -5.28 21.72 0.73
N SER A 6 -4.62 21.84 1.89
CA SER A 6 -4.30 23.16 2.46
C SER A 6 -3.39 23.96 1.54
N LEU A 7 -2.36 23.36 0.96
CA LEU A 7 -1.45 24.05 0.04
C LEU A 7 -2.15 24.59 -1.22
N ILE A 8 -3.09 23.82 -1.77
CA ILE A 8 -3.93 24.25 -2.91
C ILE A 8 -4.83 25.41 -2.50
N LEU A 9 -5.48 25.33 -1.33
CA LEU A 9 -6.36 26.37 -0.82
C LEU A 9 -5.61 27.65 -0.44
N ASP A 10 -4.37 27.54 0.02
CA ASP A 10 -3.50 28.66 0.41
C ASP A 10 -2.83 29.35 -0.80
N GLY A 11 -3.13 28.93 -2.03
CA GLY A 11 -2.66 29.57 -3.26
C GLY A 11 -1.18 29.34 -3.59
N GLN A 12 -0.49 28.43 -2.89
CA GLN A 12 0.93 28.14 -3.09
C GLN A 12 1.22 27.21 -4.29
N THR A 13 0.39 27.26 -5.34
CA THR A 13 0.36 26.23 -6.40
C THR A 13 0.29 26.80 -7.82
N ALA A 14 0.62 28.09 -8.00
CA ALA A 14 0.54 28.77 -9.30
C ALA A 14 1.38 28.08 -10.40
N THR A 15 2.40 27.31 -10.03
CA THR A 15 3.15 26.43 -10.92
C THR A 15 3.43 25.09 -10.23
N LEU A 16 3.72 24.05 -11.02
CA LEU A 16 4.15 22.75 -10.49
C LEU A 16 5.42 22.87 -9.63
N GLY A 17 6.35 23.75 -10.00
CA GLY A 17 7.58 23.99 -9.23
C GLY A 17 7.30 24.60 -7.85
N MET A 18 6.41 25.59 -7.79
CA MET A 18 5.97 26.19 -6.52
C MET A 18 5.25 25.18 -5.64
N TYR A 19 4.34 24.40 -6.22
CA TYR A 19 3.64 23.33 -5.50
C TYR A 19 4.63 22.31 -4.92
N ASN A 20 5.60 21.85 -5.71
CA ASN A 20 6.59 20.87 -5.26
C ASN A 20 7.43 21.41 -4.09
N ALA A 21 7.90 22.66 -4.17
CA ALA A 21 8.67 23.29 -3.10
C ALA A 21 7.85 23.47 -1.82
N ALA A 22 6.60 23.92 -1.96
CA ALA A 22 5.67 24.08 -0.84
C ALA A 22 5.33 22.72 -0.20
N MET A 23 5.04 21.71 -1.01
CA MET A 23 4.74 20.35 -0.55
C MET A 23 5.95 19.73 0.16
N GLN A 24 7.16 19.90 -0.37
CA GLN A 24 8.37 19.39 0.28
C GLN A 24 8.62 20.03 1.65
N THR A 25 8.41 21.35 1.76
CA THR A 25 8.53 22.06 3.04
C THR A 25 7.48 21.59 4.03
N ALA A 26 6.20 21.55 3.62
CA ALA A 26 5.09 21.15 4.46
C ALA A 26 5.21 19.69 4.92
N LEU A 27 5.67 18.78 4.04
CA LEU A 27 5.90 17.39 4.38
C LEU A 27 7.01 17.25 5.42
N ASN A 28 8.14 17.93 5.25
CA ASN A 28 9.23 17.90 6.22
C ASN A 28 8.80 18.43 7.59
N GLN A 29 8.04 19.54 7.63
CA GLN A 29 7.50 20.09 8.87
C GLN A 29 6.55 19.09 9.56
N ALA A 30 5.64 18.48 8.80
CA ALA A 30 4.71 17.49 9.33
C ALA A 30 5.44 16.25 9.87
N LEU A 31 6.45 15.74 9.14
CA LEU A 31 7.26 14.62 9.60
C LEU A 31 8.00 14.97 10.90
N ASN A 32 8.59 16.16 11.01
CA ASN A 32 9.25 16.60 12.25
C ASN A 32 8.27 16.67 13.43
N GLN A 33 7.06 17.21 13.22
CA GLN A 33 6.02 17.28 14.25
C GLN A 33 5.54 15.89 14.70
N LEU A 34 5.53 14.93 13.78
CA LEU A 34 5.19 13.53 14.05
C LEU A 34 6.35 12.73 14.68
N GLY A 35 7.50 13.36 14.95
CA GLY A 35 8.67 12.69 15.50
C GLY A 35 9.42 11.82 14.49
N GLY A 36 9.37 12.20 13.21
CA GLY A 36 10.13 11.57 12.13
C GLY A 36 11.64 11.49 12.46
N ARG A 37 12.28 10.40 12.03
CA ARG A 37 13.70 10.17 12.29
C ARG A 37 14.57 10.75 11.17
N PRO A 38 15.82 11.13 11.45
CA PRO A 38 16.76 11.56 10.42
C PRO A 38 16.93 10.53 9.30
N GLU A 39 17.33 11.00 8.11
CA GLU A 39 17.50 10.17 6.92
C GLU A 39 18.45 8.99 7.17
N ASN A 40 19.58 9.20 7.84
CA ASN A 40 20.56 8.15 8.10
C ASN A 40 20.02 7.03 9.00
N ILE A 41 19.20 7.37 10.01
CA ILE A 41 18.55 6.39 10.89
C ILE A 41 17.48 5.62 10.12
N THR A 42 16.71 6.34 9.30
CA THR A 42 15.71 5.72 8.43
C THR A 42 16.38 4.75 7.47
N ARG A 43 17.44 5.18 6.75
CA ARG A 43 18.21 4.33 5.85
C ARG A 43 18.76 3.09 6.54
N PHE A 44 19.37 3.25 7.72
CA PHE A 44 19.87 2.12 8.51
C PHE A 44 18.78 1.07 8.79
N HIS A 45 17.58 1.49 9.21
CA HIS A 45 16.47 0.55 9.40
C HIS A 45 15.97 -0.06 8.08
N PHE A 46 15.99 0.70 6.99
CA PHE A 46 15.66 0.16 5.68
C PHE A 46 16.67 -0.92 5.25
N ASP A 47 17.96 -0.70 5.45
CA ASP A 47 19.01 -1.67 5.13
C ASP A 47 18.86 -2.96 5.97
N MET A 48 18.45 -2.83 7.24
CA MET A 48 18.13 -4.00 8.09
C MET A 48 16.97 -4.85 7.59
N LEU A 49 16.08 -4.29 6.75
CA LEU A 49 14.92 -4.98 6.20
C LEU A 49 15.15 -5.47 4.76
N ASP A 50 16.30 -5.17 4.16
CA ASP A 50 16.68 -5.68 2.86
C ASP A 50 16.87 -7.19 2.87
N GLY A 51 16.43 -7.87 1.82
CA GLY A 51 16.34 -9.33 1.75
C GLY A 51 15.20 -9.95 2.55
N VAL A 52 14.56 -9.21 3.47
CA VAL A 52 13.44 -9.71 4.30
C VAL A 52 12.10 -9.15 3.83
N TRP A 53 12.01 -7.83 3.64
CA TRP A 53 10.77 -7.16 3.20
C TRP A 53 10.83 -6.69 1.76
N TRP A 54 12.00 -6.29 1.28
CA TRP A 54 12.25 -5.95 -0.11
C TRP A 54 13.62 -6.42 -0.55
N ASN A 55 13.90 -6.31 -1.84
CA ASN A 55 15.21 -6.60 -2.43
C ASN A 55 15.77 -5.35 -3.12
N SER A 56 16.77 -4.73 -2.52
CA SER A 56 17.43 -3.51 -3.00
C SER A 56 18.17 -3.68 -4.33
N LEU A 57 18.44 -4.93 -4.75
CA LEU A 57 19.02 -5.26 -6.05
C LEU A 57 17.98 -5.29 -7.18
N ARG A 58 16.68 -5.21 -6.84
CA ARG A 58 15.59 -5.11 -7.81
C ARG A 58 15.16 -3.65 -7.99
N ARG A 59 14.47 -3.36 -9.09
CA ARG A 59 13.93 -2.03 -9.41
C ARG A 59 12.49 -2.16 -9.87
N VAL A 60 11.70 -1.12 -9.63
CA VAL A 60 10.32 -1.02 -10.16
C VAL A 60 10.38 -1.13 -11.70
N PRO A 61 9.48 -1.89 -12.36
CA PRO A 61 8.27 -2.53 -11.83
C PRO A 61 8.40 -4.01 -11.43
N GLU A 62 9.59 -4.49 -11.08
CA GLU A 62 9.80 -5.91 -10.74
C GLU A 62 8.94 -6.37 -9.54
N LYS A 63 8.08 -7.38 -9.75
CA LYS A 63 7.19 -7.93 -8.70
C LYS A 63 7.99 -8.24 -7.43
N PHE A 64 9.10 -8.97 -7.58
CA PHE A 64 9.91 -9.45 -6.46
C PHE A 64 10.82 -8.38 -5.83
N LEU A 65 10.61 -7.10 -6.13
CA LEU A 65 11.15 -6.01 -5.31
C LEU A 65 10.55 -6.06 -3.90
N VAL A 66 9.27 -6.37 -3.75
CA VAL A 66 8.65 -6.63 -2.43
C VAL A 66 8.67 -8.14 -2.17
N LEU A 67 9.25 -8.54 -1.05
CA LEU A 67 9.38 -9.95 -0.64
C LEU A 67 8.30 -10.33 0.37
N ARG A 68 7.99 -9.43 1.32
CA ARG A 68 6.94 -9.65 2.32
C ARG A 68 5.70 -8.81 1.98
N ARG A 69 4.63 -9.47 1.54
CA ARG A 69 3.34 -8.84 1.25
C ARG A 69 2.35 -9.06 2.39
N ASN A 70 1.47 -8.09 2.59
CA ASN A 70 0.27 -8.28 3.39
C ASN A 70 -0.90 -8.59 2.43
N TYR A 71 -1.49 -9.78 2.59
CA TYR A 71 -2.61 -10.25 1.78
C TYR A 71 -3.98 -9.96 2.42
N ASP A 72 -4.00 -9.23 3.54
CA ASP A 72 -5.24 -8.69 4.09
C ASP A 72 -5.78 -7.57 3.18
N VAL A 73 -6.81 -7.93 2.42
CA VAL A 73 -7.55 -7.06 1.50
C VAL A 73 -8.79 -6.44 2.14
N SER A 74 -8.98 -6.59 3.45
CA SER A 74 -10.09 -5.95 4.15
C SER A 74 -9.92 -4.43 4.16
N ASP A 75 -11.04 -3.74 4.28
CA ASP A 75 -11.08 -2.28 4.44
C ASP A 75 -10.71 -1.81 5.84
N SER A 76 -10.34 -2.73 6.74
CA SER A 76 -10.02 -2.52 8.14
C SER A 76 -8.79 -3.36 8.50
N ARG A 77 -7.62 -2.75 8.34
CA ARG A 77 -6.35 -3.47 8.40
C ARG A 77 -5.36 -2.84 9.36
N THR A 78 -4.46 -3.65 9.87
CA THR A 78 -3.28 -3.19 10.61
C THR A 78 -2.01 -3.43 9.78
N PRO A 79 -1.05 -2.50 9.78
CA PRO A 79 0.23 -2.70 9.10
C PRO A 79 0.95 -3.98 9.59
N THR A 80 1.66 -4.66 8.70
CA THR A 80 2.53 -5.78 9.08
C THR A 80 3.56 -5.30 10.09
N ARG A 81 3.70 -6.01 11.21
CA ARG A 81 4.63 -5.65 12.27
C ARG A 81 6.07 -5.88 11.82
N VAL A 82 6.92 -4.87 11.98
CA VAL A 82 8.37 -5.01 11.82
C VAL A 82 8.92 -5.90 12.94
N PRO A 83 9.83 -6.85 12.68
CA PRO A 83 10.46 -7.64 13.74
C PRO A 83 11.04 -6.74 14.85
N GLY A 84 10.70 -7.04 16.10
CA GLY A 84 11.14 -6.26 17.27
C GLY A 84 10.30 -5.02 17.61
N GLU A 85 9.36 -4.60 16.74
CA GLU A 85 8.47 -3.47 17.00
C GLU A 85 7.54 -3.73 18.20
N GLN A 86 7.48 -2.75 19.11
CA GLN A 86 6.68 -2.80 20.33
C GLN A 86 5.54 -1.78 20.34
N ALA A 87 5.53 -0.82 19.40
CA ALA A 87 4.48 0.17 19.29
C ALA A 87 3.12 -0.50 19.00
N SER A 88 2.07 0.07 19.57
CA SER A 88 0.70 -0.36 19.28
C SER A 88 0.39 -0.10 17.81
N GLN A 89 -0.07 -1.13 17.10
CA GLN A 89 -0.44 -1.03 15.70
C GLN A 89 -1.59 -0.04 15.53
N GLN A 90 -1.43 0.87 14.57
CA GLN A 90 -2.49 1.79 14.19
C GLN A 90 -3.37 1.11 13.14
N ARG A 91 -4.67 1.05 13.40
CA ARG A 91 -5.65 0.51 12.45
C ARG A 91 -5.91 1.53 11.35
N LEU A 92 -5.79 1.10 10.10
CA LEU A 92 -6.24 1.84 8.94
C LEU A 92 -7.60 1.28 8.53
N ALA A 93 -8.64 2.10 8.56
CA ALA A 93 -9.97 1.70 8.14
C ALA A 93 -10.61 2.75 7.23
N LEU A 94 -11.38 2.30 6.23
CA LEU A 94 -12.26 3.17 5.45
C LEU A 94 -13.65 3.25 6.09
N PRO A 95 -14.32 4.41 6.05
CA PRO A 95 -15.68 4.52 6.54
C PRO A 95 -16.62 3.73 5.62
N HIS A 96 -17.57 2.98 6.18
CA HIS A 96 -18.61 2.29 5.40
C HIS A 96 -19.80 3.19 5.08
N TYR A 97 -19.93 4.28 5.82
CA TYR A 97 -21.04 5.21 5.74
C TYR A 97 -20.56 6.64 5.57
N TRP A 98 -21.29 7.40 4.76
CA TRP A 98 -21.23 8.85 4.73
C TRP A 98 -22.63 9.43 4.96
N LYS A 99 -22.85 10.02 6.13
CA LYS A 99 -24.20 10.39 6.61
C LYS A 99 -25.13 9.16 6.58
N THR A 100 -26.15 9.17 5.73
CA THR A 100 -27.12 8.09 5.56
C THR A 100 -26.77 7.16 4.40
N TYR A 101 -25.73 7.47 3.63
CA TYR A 101 -25.33 6.66 2.47
C TYR A 101 -24.39 5.53 2.90
N ARG A 102 -24.75 4.31 2.48
CA ARG A 102 -23.86 3.16 2.48
C ARG A 102 -22.97 3.21 1.25
N LEU A 103 -21.66 3.33 1.44
CA LEU A 103 -20.74 3.55 0.33
C LEU A 103 -20.69 2.36 -0.63
N ASP A 104 -20.87 1.13 -0.12
CA ASP A 104 -20.94 -0.10 -0.90
C ASP A 104 -22.18 -0.20 -1.81
N MET A 105 -23.18 0.66 -1.60
CA MET A 105 -24.35 0.76 -2.49
C MET A 105 -24.18 1.82 -3.59
N LEU A 106 -23.20 2.73 -3.47
CA LEU A 106 -23.05 3.84 -4.41
C LEU A 106 -22.31 3.41 -5.69
N GLU A 107 -21.37 2.48 -5.56
CA GLU A 107 -20.53 2.02 -6.65
C GLU A 107 -20.02 0.60 -6.41
N GLN A 108 -19.71 -0.11 -7.50
CA GLN A 108 -19.09 -1.42 -7.47
C GLN A 108 -17.91 -1.44 -8.44
N LEU A 109 -16.75 -1.90 -7.97
CA LEU A 109 -15.64 -2.29 -8.82
C LEU A 109 -15.89 -3.69 -9.38
N GLN A 110 -15.89 -3.81 -10.71
CA GLN A 110 -15.98 -5.09 -11.43
C GLN A 110 -14.70 -5.32 -12.20
N LEU A 111 -14.13 -6.52 -12.08
CA LEU A 111 -12.97 -6.93 -12.85
C LEU A 111 -13.37 -8.05 -13.81
N TRP A 112 -13.47 -7.70 -15.09
CA TRP A 112 -13.87 -8.62 -16.14
C TRP A 112 -12.68 -9.48 -16.58
N PRO A 113 -12.88 -10.80 -16.77
CA PRO A 113 -11.81 -11.66 -17.22
C PRO A 113 -11.36 -11.26 -18.62
N GLY A 114 -10.03 -11.23 -18.83
CA GLY A 114 -9.41 -11.03 -20.12
C GLY A 114 -9.00 -12.35 -20.78
N HIS A 115 -8.17 -12.23 -21.82
CA HIS A 115 -7.63 -13.39 -22.53
C HIS A 115 -6.41 -14.01 -21.83
N GLU A 116 -5.73 -13.23 -20.97
CA GLU A 116 -4.53 -13.66 -20.24
C GLU A 116 -4.81 -13.74 -18.74
N MET A 117 -5.65 -14.69 -18.35
CA MET A 117 -6.04 -14.95 -16.94
C MET A 117 -5.15 -16.02 -16.30
N ALA A 118 -3.85 -16.03 -16.64
CA ALA A 118 -2.97 -17.15 -16.29
C ALA A 118 -2.99 -17.41 -14.77
N ARG A 119 -3.53 -18.58 -14.41
CA ARG A 119 -3.66 -19.12 -13.05
C ARG A 119 -4.69 -18.43 -12.14
N LEU A 120 -5.43 -17.40 -12.59
CA LEU A 120 -6.47 -16.81 -11.75
C LEU A 120 -7.70 -17.75 -11.66
N PRO A 121 -8.32 -17.93 -10.47
CA PRO A 121 -9.57 -18.67 -10.32
C PRO A 121 -10.67 -18.09 -11.21
N VAL A 122 -11.35 -18.89 -12.02
CA VAL A 122 -12.35 -18.38 -12.97
C VAL A 122 -13.56 -17.78 -12.22
N PRO A 123 -13.96 -16.51 -12.49
CA PRO A 123 -15.16 -15.92 -11.89
C PRO A 123 -16.42 -16.47 -12.56
N TYR A 124 -17.59 -16.31 -11.92
CA TYR A 124 -18.86 -16.66 -12.56
C TYR A 124 -19.16 -15.77 -13.78
N VAL A 125 -19.00 -14.44 -13.64
CA VAL A 125 -19.09 -13.48 -14.76
C VAL A 125 -17.91 -12.51 -14.72
N TYR A 126 -17.70 -11.87 -13.57
CA TYR A 126 -16.59 -10.97 -13.26
C TYR A 126 -16.26 -11.10 -11.77
N TYR A 127 -15.08 -10.66 -11.35
CA TYR A 127 -14.79 -10.54 -9.92
C TYR A 127 -15.40 -9.27 -9.34
N THR A 128 -15.77 -9.36 -8.07
CA THR A 128 -16.18 -8.26 -7.22
C THR A 128 -15.33 -8.23 -5.94
N ALA A 129 -15.59 -7.27 -5.07
CA ALA A 129 -14.92 -7.19 -3.78
C ALA A 129 -15.05 -8.48 -2.94
N THR A 130 -16.12 -9.27 -3.11
CA THR A 130 -16.30 -10.53 -2.36
C THR A 130 -15.31 -11.61 -2.75
N ASP A 131 -14.74 -11.53 -3.96
CA ASP A 131 -13.79 -12.52 -4.48
C ASP A 131 -12.34 -12.22 -4.03
N PHE A 132 -12.07 -10.99 -3.59
CA PHE A 132 -10.72 -10.54 -3.27
C PHE A 132 -10.03 -11.37 -2.18
N PRO A 133 -10.69 -11.82 -1.10
CA PRO A 133 -10.05 -12.69 -0.11
C PRO A 133 -9.54 -14.00 -0.72
N ALA A 134 -10.32 -14.63 -1.61
CA ALA A 134 -9.92 -15.87 -2.27
C ALA A 134 -8.77 -15.63 -3.26
N LEU A 135 -8.82 -14.53 -4.02
CA LEU A 135 -7.73 -14.12 -4.91
C LEU A 135 -6.44 -13.80 -4.15
N ALA A 136 -6.54 -13.16 -2.98
CA ALA A 136 -5.40 -12.84 -2.14
C ALA A 136 -4.76 -14.10 -1.54
N ALA A 137 -5.58 -15.06 -1.07
CA ALA A 137 -5.10 -16.36 -0.61
C ALA A 137 -4.38 -17.13 -1.75
N PHE A 138 -4.98 -17.16 -2.93
CA PHE A 138 -4.36 -17.77 -4.11
C PHE A 138 -3.01 -17.11 -4.45
N ALA A 139 -2.94 -15.79 -4.42
CA ALA A 139 -1.69 -15.05 -4.68
C ALA A 139 -0.62 -15.34 -3.62
N PHE A 140 -1.01 -15.44 -2.35
CA PHE A 140 -0.11 -15.82 -1.26
C PHE A 140 0.52 -17.20 -1.51
N GLU A 141 -0.30 -18.21 -1.84
CA GLU A 141 0.19 -19.56 -2.13
C GLU A 141 1.15 -19.60 -3.33
N GLN A 142 0.82 -18.85 -4.40
CA GLN A 142 1.70 -18.76 -5.58
C GLN A 142 3.04 -18.10 -5.25
N ASP A 143 3.05 -17.08 -4.40
CA ASP A 143 4.27 -16.41 -3.99
C ASP A 143 5.13 -17.33 -3.10
N GLU A 144 4.54 -18.02 -2.12
CA GLU A 144 5.27 -18.99 -1.27
C GLU A 144 5.90 -20.11 -2.11
N ALA A 145 5.15 -20.68 -3.07
CA ALA A 145 5.68 -21.69 -3.99
C ALA A 145 6.81 -21.15 -4.89
N SER A 146 6.71 -19.88 -5.30
CA SER A 146 7.72 -19.22 -6.13
C SER A 146 8.98 -18.84 -5.35
N HIS A 147 8.87 -18.59 -4.04
CA HIS A 147 9.99 -18.36 -3.15
C HIS A 147 10.81 -19.65 -2.96
N TYR A 148 10.14 -20.79 -2.75
CA TYR A 148 10.80 -22.09 -2.59
C TYR A 148 11.60 -22.54 -3.83
N ASN A 149 11.10 -22.22 -5.03
CA ASN A 149 11.76 -22.59 -6.29
C ASN A 149 12.92 -21.67 -6.71
N LYS A 150 13.29 -20.66 -5.92
CA LYS A 150 14.40 -19.73 -6.20
C LYS A 150 15.66 -19.98 -5.36
N GLU A 151 15.66 -20.99 -4.50
CA GLU A 151 16.81 -21.36 -3.64
C GLU A 151 17.78 -22.38 -4.28
N TRP A 152 17.69 -22.64 -5.60
CA TRP A 152 18.62 -23.51 -6.35
C TRP A 152 19.12 -22.85 -7.62
#